data_AF-A0A661PUJ8-F1
#
_entry.id   AF-A0A661PUJ8-F1
#
_cell.length_a   1.000
_cell.length_b   1.000
_cell.length_c   1.000
_cell.angle_alpha   90.00
_cell.angle_beta   90.00
_cell.angle_gamma   90.00
#
_symmetry.space_group_name_H-M   'P 1'
#
loop_
_entity.id
_entity.type
_entity.pdbx_description
1 polymer ?
#
loop_
_entity_poly.entity_id
_entity_poly.type
_entity_poly.pdbx_seq_one_letter_code
_entity_poly.pdbx_strand_id
1 'polypeptide(L)'
;MNHSEHYTEKLDIFIHLDEVNGQQYAYLSIRPNSRISDPDVPAVKDEILDKMKQMIADSRIVHGLPDESELKAHINRYLEGYRKQGGYRNYFTIPLASPTLPQKGDDSFLEELIDLELKPGKITNEKTGKIDFHDLGFSDKLVKKDSDIAILTHATAGVDGTTIYGDPIPAEPGKEVVKLAYDRKSVYAEELPEKNQTILKALITGFLYHDTDKGFFIDPDVLVSQVDFSTGNIAIKEFSQVATAIKVEGSNNILQDTVKPGFTLMAKEITVNGNVGRGAVLEGENIKISGIVDPGARIIGTHIAINKVVGAFIEGDDIQINSVIENATISGRLITVNTCITSTMTGTEVIIQEAMHAGTVTAGSFIYCHGVFGSGKSTLSIDPMALPAWRQQEKEIETEMKKLSARIDYFTPQLTKKLYLRSQLEKEITHLIQTIEQQKNTKLTDQQKAAIMQMIAHGRLDELRERLQISITAITVKRLKTYHDLAREIDELKNTATALAGDFTTLKQNLIELKLSYQRGLIIVNDAGSGESQIGFASFSRPPAAVSQTTLFTFHRKKQKITAQAAPFTWRPEEEQTTSLSPRALKIINRFAATEKT
;
A
#
# COMPACT_ATOMS: atom_id res chain seq x y z
N MET A 1 -72.26 55.26 53.20
CA MET A 1 -71.31 56.36 52.97
C MET A 1 -70.06 56.05 53.79
N ASN A 2 -69.10 55.32 53.22
CA ASN A 2 -67.76 55.20 53.80
C ASN A 2 -66.92 56.33 53.19
N HIS A 3 -66.44 57.25 54.03
CA HIS A 3 -65.38 58.16 53.61
C HIS A 3 -64.12 57.31 53.38
N SER A 4 -63.67 57.21 52.13
CA SER A 4 -62.33 56.71 51.84
C SER A 4 -61.34 57.78 52.34
N GLU A 5 -60.71 57.52 53.48
CA GLU A 5 -59.52 58.28 53.88
C GLU A 5 -58.44 58.02 52.82
N HIS A 6 -58.10 59.05 52.04
CA HIS A 6 -56.94 59.00 51.15
C HIS A 6 -55.69 59.19 52.01
N TYR A 7 -54.85 58.15 52.10
CA TYR A 7 -53.62 58.18 52.89
C TYR A 7 -52.44 58.79 52.11
N THR A 8 -52.66 59.13 50.84
CA THR A 8 -51.70 59.84 49.99
C THR A 8 -52.19 61.23 49.57
N GLU A 9 -51.90 62.26 50.38
CA GLU A 9 -52.40 63.62 50.16
C GLU A 9 -51.98 64.22 48.80
N LYS A 10 -50.78 63.88 48.31
CA LYS A 10 -50.26 64.31 47.00
C LYS A 10 -49.27 63.28 46.43
N LEU A 11 -49.72 62.08 46.08
CA LEU A 11 -48.86 61.14 45.37
C LEU A 11 -48.81 61.49 43.87
N ASP A 12 -47.67 61.98 43.39
CA ASP A 12 -47.49 62.39 42.00
C ASP A 12 -46.56 61.38 41.29
N ILE A 13 -47.19 60.48 40.53
CA ILE A 13 -46.53 59.42 39.77
C ILE A 13 -46.69 59.75 38.29
N PHE A 14 -45.63 59.55 37.52
CA PHE A 14 -45.69 59.61 36.08
C PHE A 14 -44.81 58.53 35.46
N ILE A 15 -45.23 58.07 34.28
CA ILE A 15 -44.42 57.20 33.43
C ILE A 15 -43.70 58.10 32.44
N HIS A 16 -42.41 57.88 32.28
CA HIS A 16 -41.63 58.52 31.23
C HIS A 16 -40.86 57.44 30.47
N LEU A 17 -40.55 57.74 29.22
CA LEU A 17 -39.81 56.87 28.34
C LEU A 17 -38.37 57.37 28.27
N ASP A 18 -37.44 56.44 28.22
CA ASP A 18 -36.04 56.71 27.88
C ASP A 18 -35.65 55.86 26.66
N GLU A 19 -34.73 56.37 25.86
CA GLU A 19 -34.25 55.67 24.66
C GLU A 19 -32.80 55.26 24.85
N VAL A 20 -32.56 53.95 24.82
CA VAL A 20 -31.21 53.37 24.92
C VAL A 20 -30.95 52.54 23.68
N ASN A 21 -29.93 52.91 22.91
CA ASN A 21 -29.56 52.26 21.64
C ASN A 21 -30.71 52.15 20.63
N GLY A 22 -31.54 53.19 20.50
CA GLY A 22 -32.66 53.19 19.56
C GLY A 22 -33.91 52.46 20.05
N GLN A 23 -33.93 52.01 21.31
CA GLN A 23 -35.03 51.22 21.89
C GLN A 23 -35.63 51.91 23.10
N GLN A 24 -36.96 51.90 23.20
CA GLN A 24 -37.70 52.56 24.27
C GLN A 24 -37.81 51.68 25.51
N TYR A 25 -37.47 52.26 26.65
CA TYR A 25 -37.65 51.71 27.98
C TYR A 25 -38.65 52.58 28.73
N ALA A 26 -39.52 51.96 29.52
CA ALA A 26 -40.45 52.69 30.37
C ALA A 26 -39.94 52.72 31.80
N TYR A 27 -40.05 53.90 32.42
CA TYR A 27 -39.71 54.11 33.81
C TYR A 27 -40.87 54.79 34.52
N LEU A 28 -41.17 54.31 35.72
CA LEU A 28 -42.14 54.93 36.60
C LEU A 28 -41.40 55.75 37.64
N SER A 29 -41.71 57.04 37.71
CA SER A 29 -41.09 57.96 38.65
C SER A 29 -42.11 58.54 39.61
N ILE A 30 -41.72 58.58 40.88
CA ILE A 30 -42.47 59.25 41.94
C ILE A 30 -41.78 60.58 42.22
N ARG A 31 -42.53 61.70 42.18
CA ARG A 31 -41.97 63.04 42.36
C ARG A 31 -41.47 63.27 43.80
N PRO A 32 -40.39 64.04 44.00
CA PRO A 32 -39.87 64.41 45.33
C PRO A 32 -40.92 64.98 46.29
N ASN A 33 -41.86 65.77 45.76
CA ASN A 33 -42.89 66.46 46.55
C ASN A 33 -44.07 65.57 46.95
N SER A 34 -43.97 64.25 46.73
CA SER A 34 -45.02 63.31 47.09
C SER A 34 -45.16 63.20 48.61
N ARG A 35 -46.37 63.40 49.12
CA ARG A 35 -46.66 63.37 50.55
C ARG A 35 -47.43 62.10 50.91
N ILE A 36 -46.88 61.36 51.86
CA ILE A 36 -47.48 60.15 52.44
C ILE A 36 -47.77 60.48 53.90
N SER A 37 -49.03 60.34 54.31
CA SER A 37 -49.47 60.73 55.66
C SER A 37 -48.86 59.81 56.73
N ASP A 38 -48.83 58.50 56.46
CA ASP A 38 -48.19 57.49 57.31
C ASP A 38 -47.69 56.30 56.45
N PRO A 39 -46.36 56.12 56.26
CA PRO A 39 -45.81 55.05 55.43
C PRO A 39 -45.90 53.65 56.05
N ASP A 40 -46.35 53.51 57.30
CA ASP A 40 -46.47 52.22 57.98
C ASP A 40 -47.87 51.59 57.86
N VAL A 41 -48.85 52.37 57.39
CA VAL A 41 -50.21 51.89 57.13
C VAL A 41 -50.22 50.97 55.90
N PRO A 42 -50.68 49.70 56.01
CA PRO A 42 -50.73 48.77 54.88
C PRO A 42 -51.51 49.31 53.68
N ALA A 43 -52.59 50.07 53.93
CA ALA A 43 -53.42 50.67 52.89
C ALA A 43 -52.66 51.65 51.98
N VAL A 44 -51.58 52.29 52.45
CA VAL A 44 -50.74 53.18 51.60
C VAL A 44 -50.04 52.39 50.50
N LYS A 45 -49.57 51.18 50.82
CA LYS A 45 -48.92 50.31 49.84
C LYS A 45 -49.89 49.89 48.75
N ASP A 46 -51.12 49.56 49.14
CA ASP A 46 -52.18 49.19 48.21
C ASP A 46 -52.62 50.40 47.36
N GLU A 47 -52.73 51.60 47.95
CA GLU A 47 -53.06 52.83 47.22
C GLU A 47 -51.98 53.22 46.18
N ILE A 48 -50.69 53.08 46.53
CA ILE A 48 -49.58 53.28 45.58
C ILE A 48 -49.62 52.23 44.47
N LEU A 49 -49.83 50.95 44.82
CA LEU A 49 -49.89 49.85 43.86
C LEU A 49 -51.04 50.01 42.89
N ASP A 50 -52.24 50.35 43.37
CA ASP A 50 -53.43 50.57 42.54
C ASP A 50 -53.21 51.75 41.59
N LYS A 51 -52.59 52.83 42.08
CA LYS A 51 -52.23 53.97 41.22
C LYS A 51 -51.20 53.60 40.17
N MET A 52 -50.17 52.84 40.52
CA MET A 52 -49.18 52.33 39.55
C MET A 52 -49.86 51.43 38.50
N LYS A 53 -50.72 50.50 38.91
CA LYS A 53 -51.48 49.62 38.02
C LYS A 53 -52.38 50.39 37.06
N GLN A 54 -53.09 51.41 37.57
CA GLN A 54 -53.91 52.28 36.75
C GLN A 54 -53.07 53.00 35.69
N MET A 55 -51.92 53.58 36.09
CA MET A 55 -51.04 54.25 35.14
C MET A 55 -50.46 53.31 34.08
N ILE A 56 -50.09 52.09 34.47
CA ILE A 56 -49.63 51.05 33.52
C ILE A 56 -50.74 50.73 32.52
N ALA A 57 -51.97 50.51 32.99
CA ALA A 57 -53.13 50.22 32.15
C ALA A 57 -53.41 51.35 31.14
N ASP A 58 -53.20 52.60 31.55
CA ASP A 58 -53.39 53.78 30.70
C ASP A 58 -52.22 54.01 29.70
N SER A 59 -51.04 53.43 29.94
CA SER A 59 -49.80 53.75 29.20
C SER A 59 -49.57 52.97 27.90
N ARG A 60 -50.49 52.10 27.47
CA ARG A 60 -50.35 51.21 26.29
C ARG A 60 -49.13 50.25 26.32
N ILE A 61 -48.37 50.22 27.40
CA ILE A 61 -47.25 49.30 27.60
C ILE A 61 -47.82 47.91 27.91
N VAL A 62 -47.39 46.90 27.15
CA VAL A 62 -47.95 45.54 27.25
C VAL A 62 -46.87 44.45 27.34
N HIS A 63 -45.59 44.79 27.10
CA HIS A 63 -44.48 43.84 27.13
C HIS A 63 -43.39 44.28 28.11
N GLY A 64 -42.70 43.31 28.71
CA GLY A 64 -41.58 43.57 29.62
C GLY A 64 -41.95 44.18 30.97
N LEU A 65 -43.24 44.15 31.35
CA LEU A 65 -43.74 44.66 32.62
C LEU A 65 -43.30 43.77 33.80
N PRO A 66 -42.93 44.36 34.96
CA PRO A 66 -42.67 43.61 36.18
C PRO A 66 -43.96 42.97 36.69
N ASP A 67 -43.81 41.82 37.35
CA ASP A 67 -44.94 41.19 38.00
C ASP A 67 -45.40 41.98 39.24
N GLU A 68 -46.56 41.61 39.80
CA GLU A 68 -47.09 42.31 40.98
C GLU A 68 -46.15 42.22 42.20
N SER A 69 -45.40 41.12 42.34
CA SER A 69 -44.49 40.91 43.44
C SER A 69 -43.28 41.85 43.36
N GLU A 70 -42.75 42.04 42.15
CA GLU A 70 -41.68 42.98 41.84
C GLU A 70 -42.14 44.42 42.08
N LEU A 71 -43.32 44.80 41.59
CA LEU A 71 -43.91 46.12 41.86
C LEU A 71 -44.04 46.36 43.37
N LYS A 72 -44.56 45.39 44.13
CA LYS A 72 -44.63 45.46 45.59
C LYS A 72 -43.25 45.61 46.23
N ALA A 73 -42.22 44.96 45.70
CA ALA A 73 -40.84 45.10 46.19
C ALA A 73 -40.27 46.50 45.91
N HIS A 74 -40.54 47.07 44.73
CA HIS A 74 -40.19 48.45 44.40
C HIS A 74 -40.89 49.46 45.32
N ILE A 75 -42.18 49.26 45.62
CA ILE A 75 -42.94 50.09 46.56
C ILE A 75 -42.36 50.00 47.96
N ASN A 76 -42.02 48.80 48.44
CA ASN A 76 -41.40 48.66 49.78
C ASN A 76 -40.07 49.41 49.86
N ARG A 77 -39.23 49.33 48.81
CA ARG A 77 -37.97 50.09 48.75
C ARG A 77 -38.20 51.60 48.79
N TYR A 78 -39.22 52.07 48.07
CA TYR A 78 -39.64 53.47 48.11
C TYR A 78 -40.08 53.89 49.53
N LEU A 79 -41.00 53.14 50.15
CA LEU A 79 -41.51 53.46 51.48
C LEU A 79 -40.41 53.37 52.55
N GLU A 80 -39.50 52.41 52.46
CA GLU A 80 -38.37 52.30 53.39
C GLU A 80 -37.41 53.50 53.30
N GLY A 81 -37.08 53.94 52.08
CA GLY A 81 -36.28 55.15 51.91
C GLY A 81 -37.02 56.40 52.38
N TYR A 82 -38.34 56.47 52.15
CA TYR A 82 -39.19 57.54 52.67
C TYR A 82 -39.14 57.63 54.20
N ARG A 83 -39.26 56.50 54.91
CA ARG A 83 -39.15 56.42 56.39
C ARG A 83 -37.83 56.95 56.90
N LYS A 84 -36.72 56.57 56.25
CA LYS A 84 -35.36 56.94 56.71
C LYS A 84 -35.05 58.43 56.50
N GLN A 85 -35.62 59.06 55.48
CA GLN A 85 -35.22 60.39 55.02
C GLN A 85 -36.30 61.46 55.17
N GLY A 86 -37.53 61.08 55.55
CA GLY A 86 -38.67 62.00 55.65
C GLY A 86 -39.17 62.49 54.29
N GLY A 87 -38.85 61.74 53.21
CA GLY A 87 -39.11 62.11 51.82
C GLY A 87 -37.86 62.07 50.95
N TYR A 88 -38.06 62.08 49.62
CA TYR A 88 -36.96 62.07 48.65
C TYR A 88 -36.68 63.48 48.14
N ARG A 89 -35.39 63.83 47.96
CA ARG A 89 -34.98 65.10 47.31
C ARG A 89 -34.99 65.04 45.78
N ASN A 90 -34.88 63.83 45.23
CA ASN A 90 -34.86 63.53 43.80
C ASN A 90 -35.97 62.54 43.45
N TYR A 91 -36.23 62.35 42.16
CA TYR A 91 -37.20 61.36 41.69
C TYR A 91 -36.81 59.96 42.16
N PHE A 92 -37.80 59.20 42.66
CA PHE A 92 -37.62 57.77 42.86
C PHE A 92 -38.08 57.06 41.59
N THR A 93 -37.13 56.55 40.81
CA THR A 93 -37.38 55.96 39.49
C THR A 93 -37.25 54.45 39.55
N ILE A 94 -38.23 53.76 38.96
CA ILE A 94 -38.34 52.32 38.89
C ILE A 94 -38.35 51.92 37.40
N PRO A 95 -37.53 50.94 36.96
CA PRO A 95 -37.70 50.34 35.64
C PRO A 95 -39.06 49.66 35.57
N LEU A 96 -39.89 50.13 34.62
CA LEU A 96 -41.28 49.69 34.48
C LEU A 96 -41.46 48.74 33.31
N ALA A 97 -40.76 48.92 32.20
CA ALA A 97 -40.77 47.95 31.13
C ALA A 97 -39.49 48.02 30.32
N SER A 98 -39.01 46.85 29.92
CA SER A 98 -37.86 46.71 29.04
C SER A 98 -38.27 45.94 27.78
N PRO A 99 -37.83 46.39 26.59
CA PRO A 99 -38.04 45.62 25.38
C PRO A 99 -37.22 44.31 25.44
N THR A 100 -37.67 43.29 24.72
CA THR A 100 -36.81 42.15 24.40
C THR A 100 -36.02 42.51 23.15
N LEU A 101 -34.69 42.61 23.26
CA LEU A 101 -33.86 42.99 22.12
C LEU A 101 -33.79 41.85 21.09
N PRO A 102 -33.76 42.15 19.78
CA PRO A 102 -33.57 41.14 18.75
C PRO A 102 -32.20 40.46 18.90
N GLN A 103 -32.14 39.17 18.60
CA GLN A 103 -30.90 38.40 18.54
C GLN A 103 -30.53 38.15 17.08
N LYS A 104 -29.37 38.63 16.66
CA LYS A 104 -28.85 38.36 15.32
C LYS A 104 -28.66 36.85 15.13
N GLY A 105 -29.04 36.35 13.96
CA GLY A 105 -28.74 34.97 13.58
C GLY A 105 -27.23 34.74 13.37
N ASP A 106 -26.80 33.51 13.59
CA ASP A 106 -25.43 33.09 13.35
C ASP A 106 -25.13 33.00 11.85
N ASP A 107 -23.96 33.50 11.45
CA ASP A 107 -23.47 33.40 10.08
C ASP A 107 -23.04 31.95 9.76
N SER A 108 -23.08 31.55 8.49
CA SER A 108 -22.66 30.21 8.06
C SER A 108 -21.18 29.96 8.35
N PHE A 109 -20.79 28.74 8.72
CA PHE A 109 -19.38 28.35 8.86
C PHE A 109 -19.10 26.98 8.24
N LEU A 110 -17.89 26.81 7.70
CA LEU A 110 -17.40 25.56 7.14
C LEU A 110 -16.33 24.97 8.07
N GLU A 111 -16.55 23.74 8.50
CA GLU A 111 -15.60 22.94 9.28
C GLU A 111 -14.98 21.88 8.37
N GLU A 112 -13.67 21.97 8.14
CA GLU A 112 -12.92 20.94 7.42
C GLU A 112 -12.59 19.79 8.38
N LEU A 113 -13.07 18.57 8.07
CA LEU A 113 -12.84 17.40 8.91
C LEU A 113 -11.50 16.72 8.63
N ILE A 114 -10.89 17.05 7.49
CA ILE A 114 -9.63 16.50 7.01
C ILE A 114 -8.67 17.66 6.83
N ASP A 115 -7.59 17.63 7.60
CA ASP A 115 -6.53 18.63 7.50
C ASP A 115 -5.78 18.47 6.17
N LEU A 116 -5.92 19.46 5.31
CA LEU A 116 -5.21 19.52 4.03
C LEU A 116 -3.83 20.16 4.16
N GLU A 117 -3.52 20.77 5.31
CA GLU A 117 -2.19 21.32 5.57
C GLU A 117 -1.20 20.19 5.87
N LEU A 118 0.00 20.34 5.31
CA LEU A 118 1.08 19.40 5.55
C LEU A 118 1.73 19.72 6.90
N LYS A 119 2.03 18.67 7.68
CA LYS A 119 2.63 18.78 9.00
C LYS A 119 4.00 19.46 8.90
N PRO A 120 4.40 20.28 9.89
CA PRO A 120 5.75 20.81 9.94
C PRO A 120 6.77 19.68 10.09
N GLY A 121 7.96 19.86 9.52
CA GLY A 121 9.05 18.89 9.64
C GLY A 121 9.41 18.60 11.10
N LYS A 122 9.81 17.36 11.39
CA LYS A 122 10.13 16.89 12.75
C LYS A 122 11.57 17.27 13.10
N ILE A 123 11.80 17.91 14.25
CA ILE A 123 13.15 18.16 14.73
C ILE A 123 13.77 16.82 15.14
N THR A 124 14.82 16.39 14.44
CA THR A 124 15.52 15.13 14.72
C THR A 124 16.71 15.31 15.65
N ASN A 125 17.18 16.55 15.81
CA ASN A 125 18.25 16.86 16.74
C ASN A 125 18.11 18.29 17.26
N GLU A 126 17.70 18.42 18.52
CA GLU A 126 17.51 19.71 19.20
C GLU A 126 18.81 20.51 19.35
N LYS A 127 19.97 19.84 19.43
CA LYS A 127 21.27 20.51 19.59
C LYS A 127 21.80 21.10 18.29
N THR A 128 21.52 20.46 17.15
CA THR A 128 21.99 20.93 15.84
C THR A 128 20.90 21.65 15.05
N GLY A 129 19.65 21.66 15.53
CA GLY A 129 18.50 22.20 14.82
C GLY A 129 18.17 21.46 13.53
N LYS A 130 18.56 20.18 13.42
CA LYS A 130 18.31 19.41 12.19
C LYS A 130 16.83 19.03 12.13
N ILE A 131 16.17 19.41 11.05
CA ILE A 131 14.74 19.15 10.79
C ILE A 131 14.63 18.10 9.70
N ASP A 132 13.72 17.15 9.90
CA ASP A 132 13.35 16.10 8.97
C ASP A 132 12.05 16.47 8.25
N PHE A 133 12.13 16.62 6.94
CA PHE A 133 11.01 16.96 6.06
C PHE A 133 10.48 15.75 5.27
N HIS A 134 10.89 14.52 5.59
CA HIS A 134 10.50 13.34 4.83
C HIS A 134 9.05 12.91 5.09
N ASP A 135 8.49 13.19 6.27
CA ASP A 135 7.13 12.79 6.63
C ASP A 135 6.31 14.01 7.04
N LEU A 136 5.62 14.60 6.07
CA LEU A 136 4.76 15.77 6.25
C LEU A 136 3.26 15.41 6.28
N GLY A 137 2.92 14.12 6.37
CA GLY A 137 1.51 13.68 6.42
C GLY A 137 0.77 13.73 5.09
N PHE A 138 1.45 13.76 3.93
CA PHE A 138 0.77 13.76 2.62
C PHE A 138 -0.18 12.56 2.45
N SER A 139 0.17 11.41 3.03
CA SER A 139 -0.66 10.20 2.98
C SER A 139 -1.97 10.33 3.76
N ASP A 140 -2.07 11.29 4.69
CA ASP A 140 -3.28 11.52 5.50
C ASP A 140 -4.42 12.14 4.65
N LYS A 141 -4.11 12.62 3.44
CA LYS A 141 -5.09 13.12 2.46
C LYS A 141 -5.84 12.01 1.73
N LEU A 142 -5.47 10.75 1.93
CA LEU A 142 -6.15 9.61 1.32
C LEU A 142 -7.52 9.39 2.00
N VAL A 143 -8.59 9.61 1.25
CA VAL A 143 -9.98 9.44 1.69
C VAL A 143 -10.60 8.22 1.04
N LYS A 144 -11.43 7.50 1.80
CA LYS A 144 -12.20 6.37 1.28
C LYS A 144 -13.56 6.87 0.80
N LYS A 145 -14.16 6.14 -0.13
CA LYS A 145 -15.55 6.40 -0.54
C LYS A 145 -16.46 6.49 0.69
N ASP A 146 -17.36 7.45 0.67
CA ASP A 146 -18.32 7.81 1.72
C ASP A 146 -17.71 8.37 3.01
N SER A 147 -16.41 8.71 3.02
CA SER A 147 -15.80 9.49 4.10
C SER A 147 -16.29 10.93 4.10
N ASP A 148 -16.54 11.46 5.30
CA ASP A 148 -16.91 12.86 5.51
C ASP A 148 -15.67 13.75 5.31
N ILE A 149 -15.83 14.82 4.53
CA ILE A 149 -14.75 15.74 4.12
C ILE A 149 -14.83 17.05 4.89
N ALA A 150 -16.02 17.65 4.89
CA ALA A 150 -16.28 18.93 5.52
C ALA A 150 -17.77 19.06 5.87
N ILE A 151 -18.08 19.91 6.85
CA ILE A 151 -19.44 20.20 7.30
C ILE A 151 -19.68 21.71 7.12
N LEU A 152 -20.68 22.06 6.32
CA LEU A 152 -21.21 23.42 6.25
C LEU A 152 -22.39 23.52 7.21
N THR A 153 -22.30 24.41 8.19
CA THR A 153 -23.46 24.82 8.99
C THR A 153 -24.02 26.10 8.38
N HIS A 154 -25.28 26.04 7.92
CA HIS A 154 -25.94 27.16 7.24
C HIS A 154 -26.25 28.30 8.20
N ALA A 155 -26.39 29.51 7.66
CA ALA A 155 -26.81 30.66 8.45
C ALA A 155 -28.17 30.41 9.14
N THR A 156 -28.34 30.94 10.34
CA THR A 156 -29.60 30.84 11.09
C THR A 156 -30.42 32.12 10.99
N ALA A 157 -31.75 31.98 11.10
CA ALA A 157 -32.62 33.14 11.24
C ALA A 157 -32.36 33.83 12.59
N GLY A 158 -32.36 35.16 12.58
CA GLY A 158 -32.37 35.92 13.84
C GLY A 158 -33.69 35.70 14.59
N VAL A 159 -33.66 35.94 15.90
CA VAL A 159 -34.86 35.91 16.74
C VAL A 159 -35.31 37.34 16.96
N ASP A 160 -36.48 37.67 16.43
CA ASP A 160 -37.08 39.00 16.57
C ASP A 160 -37.22 39.40 18.05
N GLY A 161 -36.96 40.67 18.31
CA GLY A 161 -37.24 41.30 19.59
C GLY A 161 -38.69 41.74 19.70
N THR A 162 -39.03 42.38 20.81
CA THR A 162 -40.36 42.93 21.07
C THR A 162 -40.21 44.25 21.81
N THR A 163 -40.79 45.32 21.27
CA THR A 163 -40.86 46.62 21.92
C THR A 163 -41.70 46.54 23.21
N ILE A 164 -41.63 47.55 24.08
CA ILE A 164 -42.50 47.64 25.26
C ILE A 164 -44.01 47.71 24.94
N TYR A 165 -44.37 48.00 23.68
CA TYR A 165 -45.76 48.03 23.20
C TYR A 165 -46.20 46.73 22.53
N GLY A 166 -45.34 45.70 22.48
CA GLY A 166 -45.67 44.42 21.86
C GLY A 166 -45.40 44.34 20.36
N ASP A 167 -44.97 45.43 19.72
CA ASP A 167 -44.58 45.41 18.30
C ASP A 167 -43.24 44.67 18.11
N PRO A 168 -43.10 43.83 17.07
CA PRO A 168 -41.86 43.09 16.81
C PRO A 168 -40.73 44.01 16.38
N ILE A 169 -39.52 43.74 16.88
CA ILE A 169 -38.28 44.37 16.43
C ILE A 169 -37.57 43.37 15.51
N PRO A 170 -37.49 43.60 14.19
CA PRO A 170 -36.94 42.60 13.27
C PRO A 170 -35.46 42.34 13.59
N ALA A 171 -35.10 41.07 13.69
CA ALA A 171 -33.72 40.65 13.82
C ALA A 171 -33.01 40.60 12.48
N GLU A 172 -31.71 40.85 12.49
CA GLU A 172 -30.87 40.63 11.31
C GLU A 172 -30.61 39.12 11.18
N PRO A 173 -30.93 38.50 10.02
CA PRO A 173 -30.58 37.10 9.77
C PRO A 173 -29.06 36.95 9.66
N GLY A 174 -28.57 35.75 9.98
CA GLY A 174 -27.19 35.37 9.67
C GLY A 174 -26.90 35.48 8.17
N LYS A 175 -25.64 35.73 7.82
CA LYS A 175 -25.19 35.81 6.43
C LYS A 175 -24.62 34.47 5.99
N GLU A 176 -24.94 34.08 4.76
CA GLU A 176 -24.29 32.96 4.08
C GLU A 176 -22.94 33.44 3.53
N VAL A 177 -21.87 33.20 4.30
CA VAL A 177 -20.52 33.70 4.02
C VAL A 177 -19.72 32.69 3.18
N VAL A 178 -20.00 31.39 3.29
CA VAL A 178 -19.22 30.34 2.63
C VAL A 178 -19.98 29.71 1.48
N LYS A 179 -19.50 29.96 0.26
CA LYS A 179 -20.02 29.26 -0.93
C LYS A 179 -19.33 27.91 -1.06
N LEU A 180 -20.08 26.82 -0.89
CA LEU A 180 -19.58 25.46 -1.02
C LEU A 180 -19.22 25.15 -2.49
N ALA A 181 -17.93 25.12 -2.79
CA ALA A 181 -17.40 24.70 -4.08
C ALA A 181 -16.84 23.29 -3.98
N TYR A 182 -17.24 22.40 -4.89
CA TYR A 182 -16.70 21.05 -4.98
C TYR A 182 -16.94 20.45 -6.37
N ASP A 183 -16.10 19.48 -6.74
CA ASP A 183 -16.25 18.72 -7.98
C ASP A 183 -17.27 17.58 -7.80
N ARG A 184 -18.42 17.71 -8.47
CA ARG A 184 -19.52 16.73 -8.42
C ARG A 184 -19.18 15.34 -8.97
N LYS A 185 -18.06 15.19 -9.67
CA LYS A 185 -17.60 13.89 -10.17
C LYS A 185 -16.88 13.06 -9.11
N SER A 186 -16.38 13.71 -8.06
CA SER A 186 -15.54 13.09 -7.04
C SER A 186 -16.06 13.29 -5.61
N VAL A 187 -16.91 14.30 -5.40
CA VAL A 187 -17.52 14.65 -4.10
C VAL A 187 -19.03 14.83 -4.28
N TYR A 188 -19.82 14.43 -3.28
CA TYR A 188 -21.25 14.71 -3.21
C TYR A 188 -21.61 15.39 -1.89
N ALA A 189 -22.73 16.13 -1.89
CA ALA A 189 -23.25 16.80 -0.71
C ALA A 189 -24.49 16.05 -0.19
N GLU A 190 -24.53 15.82 1.11
CA GLU A 190 -25.68 15.27 1.83
C GLU A 190 -26.29 16.35 2.71
N GLU A 191 -27.54 16.72 2.44
CA GLU A 191 -28.28 17.69 3.24
C GLU A 191 -28.85 17.03 4.50
N LEU A 192 -28.63 17.65 5.66
CA LEU A 192 -29.20 17.26 6.95
C LEU A 192 -30.09 18.40 7.48
N PRO A 193 -31.35 18.50 7.01
CA PRO A 193 -32.26 19.59 7.38
C PRO A 193 -32.48 19.71 8.89
N GLU A 194 -32.51 18.59 9.62
CA GLU A 194 -32.74 18.56 11.06
C GLU A 194 -31.63 19.25 11.87
N LYS A 195 -30.42 19.36 11.31
CA LYS A 195 -29.26 19.99 11.94
C LYS A 195 -28.88 21.32 11.30
N ASN A 196 -29.61 21.77 10.28
CA ASN A 196 -29.24 22.92 9.45
C ASN A 196 -27.81 22.81 8.88
N GLN A 197 -27.44 21.61 8.42
CA GLN A 197 -26.09 21.27 7.97
C GLN A 197 -26.08 20.58 6.60
N THR A 198 -25.02 20.81 5.84
CA THR A 198 -24.66 20.01 4.65
C THR A 198 -23.31 19.34 4.88
N ILE A 199 -23.23 18.03 4.67
CA ILE A 199 -21.98 17.28 4.76
C ILE A 199 -21.45 17.01 3.36
N LEU A 200 -20.20 17.37 3.10
CA LEU A 200 -19.46 16.93 1.92
C LEU A 200 -18.90 15.53 2.16
N LYS A 201 -19.18 14.60 1.24
CA LYS A 201 -18.72 13.22 1.30
C LYS A 201 -18.00 12.78 0.03
N ALA A 202 -17.04 11.88 0.20
CA ALA A 202 -16.27 11.33 -0.90
C ALA A 202 -17.12 10.40 -1.79
N LEU A 203 -17.24 10.70 -3.09
CA LEU A 203 -17.92 9.82 -4.04
C LEU A 203 -17.02 8.65 -4.49
N ILE A 204 -15.71 8.86 -4.46
CA ILE A 204 -14.66 7.92 -4.85
C ILE A 204 -13.56 7.86 -3.78
N THR A 205 -12.78 6.77 -3.78
CA THR A 205 -11.56 6.65 -2.97
C THR A 205 -10.40 7.31 -3.70
N GLY A 206 -9.62 8.16 -3.02
CA GLY A 206 -8.50 8.89 -3.62
C GLY A 206 -7.91 9.95 -2.69
N PHE A 207 -7.09 10.85 -3.23
CA PHE A 207 -6.46 11.95 -2.51
C PHE A 207 -7.34 13.20 -2.57
N LEU A 208 -7.61 13.79 -1.41
CA LEU A 208 -8.38 15.03 -1.29
C LEU A 208 -7.51 16.25 -1.57
N TYR A 209 -8.05 17.15 -2.38
CA TYR A 209 -7.47 18.42 -2.74
C TYR A 209 -8.50 19.54 -2.57
N HIS A 210 -8.01 20.75 -2.33
CA HIS A 210 -8.82 21.97 -2.30
C HIS A 210 -8.14 23.02 -3.19
N ASP A 211 -8.88 23.52 -4.17
CA ASP A 211 -8.43 24.52 -5.14
C ASP A 211 -9.39 25.70 -5.15
N THR A 212 -8.89 26.91 -5.42
CA THR A 212 -9.71 28.14 -5.39
C THR A 212 -10.80 28.17 -6.45
N ASP A 213 -10.60 27.51 -7.59
CA ASP A 213 -11.55 27.51 -8.71
C ASP A 213 -12.52 26.32 -8.65
N LYS A 214 -12.00 25.12 -8.29
CA LYS A 214 -12.79 23.88 -8.26
C LYS A 214 -13.38 23.55 -6.88
N GLY A 215 -12.87 24.15 -5.82
CA GLY A 215 -13.18 23.79 -4.44
C GLY A 215 -12.65 22.39 -4.08
N PHE A 216 -13.39 21.63 -3.27
CA PHE A 216 -12.99 20.27 -2.88
C PHE A 216 -13.13 19.28 -4.03
N PHE A 217 -12.07 18.52 -4.30
CA PHE A 217 -12.11 17.43 -5.27
C PHE A 217 -11.23 16.27 -4.84
N ILE A 218 -11.53 15.07 -5.33
CA ILE A 218 -10.76 13.87 -5.06
C ILE A 218 -10.21 13.33 -6.38
N ASP A 219 -8.92 13.05 -6.42
CA ASP A 219 -8.28 12.35 -7.54
C ASP A 219 -7.83 10.95 -7.08
N PRO A 220 -8.11 9.87 -7.85
CA PRO A 220 -7.62 8.54 -7.50
C PRO A 220 -6.09 8.43 -7.51
N ASP A 221 -5.42 9.31 -8.26
CA ASP A 221 -3.96 9.41 -8.37
C ASP A 221 -3.40 10.53 -7.49
N VAL A 222 -2.15 10.40 -7.09
CA VAL A 222 -1.40 11.50 -6.47
C VAL A 222 -0.88 12.41 -7.56
N LEU A 223 -1.46 13.61 -7.64
CA LEU A 223 -1.00 14.68 -8.51
C LEU A 223 -0.13 15.65 -7.72
N VAL A 224 1.14 15.74 -8.09
CA VAL A 224 2.09 16.71 -7.53
C VAL A 224 2.95 17.30 -8.65
N SER A 225 3.27 18.58 -8.58
CA SER A 225 4.17 19.21 -9.55
C SER A 225 5.63 18.79 -9.32
N GLN A 226 6.04 18.72 -8.06
CA GLN A 226 7.40 18.39 -7.64
C GLN A 226 7.39 17.69 -6.26
N VAL A 227 8.36 16.80 -6.06
CA VAL A 227 8.60 16.13 -4.77
C VAL A 227 9.81 16.77 -4.12
N ASP A 228 9.59 17.51 -3.02
CA ASP A 228 10.60 18.29 -2.33
C ASP A 228 10.26 18.55 -0.85
N PHE A 229 10.93 19.50 -0.20
CA PHE A 229 10.71 19.84 1.20
C PHE A 229 9.31 20.37 1.52
N SER A 230 8.54 20.77 0.52
CA SER A 230 7.14 21.20 0.71
C SER A 230 6.17 20.03 0.66
N THR A 231 6.51 18.92 -0.01
CA THR A 231 5.64 17.76 -0.18
C THR A 231 6.06 16.55 0.67
N GLY A 232 7.36 16.37 0.90
CA GLY A 232 7.90 15.23 1.64
C GLY A 232 7.99 13.95 0.80
N ASN A 233 8.21 12.82 1.46
CA ASN A 233 8.08 11.51 0.83
C ASN A 233 6.60 11.18 0.60
N ILE A 234 6.33 10.42 -0.44
CA ILE A 234 4.99 9.96 -0.77
C ILE A 234 5.02 8.42 -0.79
N ALA A 235 4.40 7.79 0.20
CA ALA A 235 4.40 6.34 0.34
C ALA A 235 2.98 5.80 0.52
N ILE A 236 2.45 5.18 -0.53
CA ILE A 236 1.12 4.57 -0.55
C ILE A 236 1.26 3.11 -0.12
N LYS A 237 0.89 2.80 1.12
CA LYS A 237 1.07 1.47 1.72
C LYS A 237 -0.04 0.47 1.35
N GLU A 238 -1.24 0.95 1.02
CA GLU A 238 -2.42 0.12 0.73
C GLU A 238 -2.57 -0.18 -0.77
N PHE A 239 -1.61 -0.89 -1.37
CA PHE A 239 -1.61 -1.26 -2.80
C PHE A 239 -2.84 -2.09 -3.25
N SER A 240 -3.53 -2.73 -2.30
CA SER A 240 -4.62 -3.68 -2.58
C SER A 240 -6.01 -3.05 -2.74
N GLN A 241 -6.20 -1.80 -2.32
CA GLN A 241 -7.52 -1.15 -2.31
C GLN A 241 -7.66 0.02 -3.29
N VAL A 242 -6.54 0.57 -3.79
CA VAL A 242 -6.57 1.74 -4.68
C VAL A 242 -5.59 1.53 -5.83
N ALA A 243 -6.06 1.71 -7.06
CA ALA A 243 -5.22 1.76 -8.26
C ALA A 243 -4.55 3.15 -8.35
N THR A 244 -3.82 3.55 -7.30
CA THR A 244 -3.21 4.88 -7.23
C THR A 244 -1.88 4.89 -7.96
N ALA A 245 -1.76 5.78 -8.94
CA ALA A 245 -0.49 6.20 -9.49
C ALA A 245 0.02 7.46 -8.79
N ILE A 246 1.33 7.58 -8.61
CA ILE A 246 1.97 8.88 -8.36
C ILE A 246 2.34 9.47 -9.71
N LYS A 247 1.77 10.63 -10.04
CA LYS A 247 2.07 11.40 -11.24
C LYS A 247 2.73 12.70 -10.83
N VAL A 248 4.03 12.79 -11.10
CA VAL A 248 4.81 14.01 -10.89
C VAL A 248 5.01 14.69 -12.23
N GLU A 249 4.32 15.82 -12.46
CA GLU A 249 4.32 16.49 -13.77
C GLU A 249 5.66 17.16 -14.12
N GLY A 250 6.45 17.50 -13.10
CA GLY A 250 7.74 18.14 -13.27
C GLY A 250 7.66 19.61 -13.64
N SER A 251 8.80 20.28 -13.47
CA SER A 251 8.99 21.66 -13.90
C SER A 251 9.36 21.68 -15.38
N ASN A 252 8.89 22.68 -16.13
CA ASN A 252 9.34 22.93 -17.51
C ASN A 252 10.85 23.26 -17.60
N ASN A 253 11.53 23.41 -16.45
CA ASN A 253 12.94 23.68 -16.37
C ASN A 253 13.76 22.38 -16.28
N ILE A 254 14.50 22.08 -17.36
CA ILE A 254 15.37 20.90 -17.50
C ILE A 254 16.48 20.86 -16.44
N LEU A 255 16.79 21.99 -15.79
CA LEU A 255 17.78 22.10 -14.72
C LEU A 255 17.23 21.80 -13.33
N GLN A 256 15.92 21.60 -13.18
CA GLN A 256 15.30 21.30 -11.89
C GLN A 256 14.92 19.82 -11.80
N ASP A 257 15.25 19.22 -10.67
CA ASP A 257 14.82 17.87 -10.35
C ASP A 257 13.33 17.85 -10.00
N THR A 258 12.56 17.06 -10.74
CA THR A 258 11.16 16.79 -10.46
C THR A 258 10.98 16.05 -9.14
N VAL A 259 11.92 15.17 -8.81
CA VAL A 259 12.05 14.57 -7.48
C VAL A 259 13.38 15.02 -6.89
N LYS A 260 13.37 15.88 -5.87
CA LYS A 260 14.60 16.40 -5.28
C LYS A 260 15.46 15.29 -4.65
N PRO A 261 16.76 15.55 -4.44
CA PRO A 261 17.67 14.59 -3.84
C PRO A 261 17.18 14.02 -2.50
N GLY A 262 17.29 12.71 -2.33
CA GLY A 262 17.02 12.00 -1.07
C GLY A 262 15.55 11.68 -0.79
N PHE A 263 14.59 12.15 -1.59
CA PHE A 263 13.17 11.84 -1.38
C PHE A 263 12.80 10.45 -1.85
N THR A 264 11.76 9.88 -1.23
CA THR A 264 11.25 8.53 -1.50
C THR A 264 9.83 8.58 -2.04
N LEU A 265 9.59 7.84 -3.13
CA LEU A 265 8.27 7.58 -3.69
C LEU A 265 7.99 6.08 -3.70
N MET A 266 6.83 5.69 -3.17
CA MET A 266 6.41 4.30 -3.14
C MET A 266 4.94 4.20 -3.54
N ALA A 267 4.66 3.57 -4.68
CA ALA A 267 3.31 3.40 -5.23
C ALA A 267 3.27 2.27 -6.25
N LYS A 268 2.06 1.80 -6.61
CA LYS A 268 1.92 0.76 -7.63
C LYS A 268 2.42 1.24 -8.98
N GLU A 269 2.00 2.45 -9.37
CA GLU A 269 2.45 3.10 -10.59
C GLU A 269 3.11 4.44 -10.24
N ILE A 270 4.25 4.73 -10.85
CA ILE A 270 4.98 5.99 -10.66
C ILE A 270 5.31 6.54 -12.05
N THR A 271 4.83 7.73 -12.35
CA THR A 271 5.19 8.49 -13.54
C THR A 271 5.85 9.80 -13.13
N VAL A 272 7.12 9.97 -13.51
CA VAL A 272 7.89 11.19 -13.30
C VAL A 272 8.19 11.82 -14.65
N ASN A 273 7.56 12.97 -14.89
CA ASN A 273 7.80 13.78 -16.08
C ASN A 273 8.96 14.75 -15.82
N GLY A 274 10.18 14.22 -15.70
CA GLY A 274 11.40 15.03 -15.55
C GLY A 274 12.51 14.28 -14.84
N ASN A 275 13.42 15.01 -14.20
CA ASN A 275 14.62 14.44 -13.60
C ASN A 275 14.36 13.92 -12.18
N VAL A 276 15.07 12.85 -11.82
CA VAL A 276 15.09 12.29 -10.47
C VAL A 276 16.45 12.56 -9.86
N GLY A 277 16.48 13.36 -8.81
CA GLY A 277 17.69 13.84 -8.18
C GLY A 277 18.47 12.77 -7.43
N ARG A 278 19.71 13.12 -7.09
CA ARG A 278 20.67 12.25 -6.40
C ARG A 278 20.11 11.57 -5.15
N GLY A 279 20.30 10.27 -5.04
CA GLY A 279 19.93 9.51 -3.83
C GLY A 279 18.42 9.35 -3.59
N ALA A 280 17.57 9.79 -4.52
CA ALA A 280 16.13 9.52 -4.43
C ALA A 280 15.84 8.02 -4.57
N VAL A 281 14.75 7.55 -3.95
CA VAL A 281 14.34 6.14 -3.98
C VAL A 281 12.94 6.03 -4.54
N LEU A 282 12.76 5.31 -5.64
CA LEU A 282 11.46 5.04 -6.24
C LEU A 282 11.20 3.54 -6.21
N GLU A 283 10.07 3.14 -5.63
CA GLU A 283 9.67 1.73 -5.51
C GLU A 283 8.22 1.53 -6.00
N GLY A 284 8.02 0.68 -7.00
CA GLY A 284 6.69 0.44 -7.57
C GLY A 284 6.63 -0.62 -8.66
N GLU A 285 5.44 -1.11 -9.02
CA GLU A 285 5.31 -2.13 -10.07
C GLU A 285 5.64 -1.55 -11.46
N ASN A 286 5.07 -0.39 -11.80
CA ASN A 286 5.28 0.28 -13.08
C ASN A 286 5.91 1.66 -12.86
N ILE A 287 7.15 1.86 -13.30
CA ILE A 287 7.87 3.12 -13.14
C ILE A 287 8.23 3.70 -14.50
N LYS A 288 7.80 4.93 -14.77
CA LYS A 288 8.11 5.67 -16.00
C LYS A 288 8.77 7.00 -15.65
N ILE A 289 9.99 7.23 -16.14
CA ILE A 289 10.75 8.46 -15.92
C ILE A 289 11.18 9.03 -17.27
N SER A 290 10.63 10.19 -17.64
CA SER A 290 10.94 10.81 -18.95
C SER A 290 12.28 11.56 -18.98
N GLY A 291 12.83 11.90 -17.82
CA GLY A 291 14.09 12.64 -17.69
C GLY A 291 15.29 11.78 -17.30
N ILE A 292 16.25 12.43 -16.63
CA ILE A 292 17.52 11.85 -16.19
C ILE A 292 17.38 11.37 -14.75
N VAL A 293 17.86 10.15 -14.47
CA VAL A 293 18.06 9.65 -13.10
C VAL A 293 19.50 9.90 -12.70
N ASP A 294 19.68 10.72 -11.67
CA ASP A 294 20.99 11.18 -11.22
C ASP A 294 21.73 10.19 -10.30
N PRO A 295 23.04 10.41 -10.05
CA PRO A 295 23.87 9.46 -9.32
C PRO A 295 23.34 9.11 -7.94
N GLY A 296 23.49 7.85 -7.55
CA GLY A 296 23.10 7.32 -6.24
C GLY A 296 21.59 7.14 -6.05
N ALA A 297 20.73 7.55 -6.99
CA ALA A 297 19.31 7.21 -6.94
C ALA A 297 19.10 5.69 -7.06
N ARG A 298 18.01 5.19 -6.48
CA ARG A 298 17.65 3.76 -6.49
C ARG A 298 16.23 3.58 -7.00
N ILE A 299 16.08 2.88 -8.11
CA ILE A 299 14.78 2.62 -8.76
C ILE A 299 14.52 1.11 -8.72
N ILE A 300 13.44 0.71 -8.06
CA ILE A 300 13.07 -0.70 -7.86
C ILE A 300 11.67 -0.92 -8.38
N GLY A 301 11.48 -1.85 -9.32
CA GLY A 301 10.16 -2.13 -9.85
C GLY A 301 10.04 -3.25 -10.85
N THR A 302 8.84 -3.66 -11.22
CA THR A 302 8.64 -4.77 -12.16
C THR A 302 8.87 -4.33 -13.60
N HIS A 303 8.25 -3.22 -14.02
CA HIS A 303 8.36 -2.65 -15.35
C HIS A 303 8.90 -1.22 -15.24
N ILE A 304 10.12 -1.00 -15.75
CA ILE A 304 10.83 0.27 -15.60
C ILE A 304 11.16 0.83 -16.98
N ALA A 305 10.68 2.03 -17.28
CA ALA A 305 10.99 2.76 -18.50
C ALA A 305 11.61 4.12 -18.16
N ILE A 306 12.88 4.32 -18.48
CA ILE A 306 13.63 5.53 -18.16
C ILE A 306 14.26 6.09 -19.43
N ASN A 307 14.35 7.41 -19.55
CA ASN A 307 15.05 8.01 -20.67
C ASN A 307 16.58 7.87 -20.54
N LYS A 308 17.19 8.45 -19.50
CA LYS A 308 18.65 8.42 -19.27
C LYS A 308 18.97 8.11 -17.81
N VAL A 309 20.02 7.33 -17.57
CA VAL A 309 20.49 6.97 -16.22
C VAL A 309 21.97 7.30 -16.06
N VAL A 310 22.33 7.99 -14.99
CA VAL A 310 23.70 8.36 -14.67
C VAL A 310 24.01 7.99 -13.22
N GLY A 311 24.94 7.06 -13.00
CA GLY A 311 25.44 6.74 -11.66
C GLY A 311 24.43 6.11 -10.69
N ALA A 312 23.29 5.63 -11.18
CA ALA A 312 22.17 5.14 -10.36
C ALA A 312 22.10 3.60 -10.31
N PHE A 313 21.29 3.10 -9.38
CA PHE A 313 21.00 1.68 -9.18
C PHE A 313 19.57 1.37 -9.63
N ILE A 314 19.41 0.49 -10.61
CA ILE A 314 18.11 0.09 -11.15
C ILE A 314 17.93 -1.42 -10.95
N GLU A 315 16.84 -1.83 -10.33
CA GLU A 315 16.49 -3.23 -10.11
C GLU A 315 15.07 -3.53 -10.58
N GLY A 316 14.88 -4.52 -11.44
CA GLY A 316 13.55 -4.86 -11.93
C GLY A 316 13.42 -6.02 -12.91
N ASP A 317 12.21 -6.36 -13.33
CA ASP A 317 12.01 -7.50 -14.24
C ASP A 317 12.15 -7.13 -15.71
N ASP A 318 11.54 -6.02 -16.15
CA ASP A 318 11.61 -5.52 -17.52
C ASP A 318 12.08 -4.06 -17.49
N ILE A 319 13.33 -3.84 -17.87
CA ILE A 319 13.99 -2.54 -17.79
C ILE A 319 14.28 -2.03 -19.20
N GLN A 320 13.74 -0.88 -19.53
CA GLN A 320 13.94 -0.18 -20.79
C GLN A 320 14.57 1.19 -20.56
N ILE A 321 15.80 1.39 -21.05
CA ILE A 321 16.48 2.68 -21.05
C ILE A 321 16.61 3.20 -22.48
N ASN A 322 15.90 4.28 -22.80
CA ASN A 322 15.74 4.74 -24.18
C ASN A 322 16.97 5.47 -24.75
N SER A 323 17.84 6.03 -23.90
CA SER A 323 18.97 6.85 -24.34
C SER A 323 20.31 6.26 -23.91
N VAL A 324 20.77 6.57 -22.71
CA VAL A 324 22.12 6.22 -22.26
C VAL A 324 22.09 5.76 -20.82
N ILE A 325 22.87 4.72 -20.53
CA ILE A 325 23.30 4.38 -19.17
C ILE A 325 24.78 4.77 -19.00
N GLU A 326 25.10 5.52 -17.96
CA GLU A 326 26.46 6.00 -17.67
C GLU A 326 26.82 5.72 -16.22
N ASN A 327 27.91 4.98 -15.97
CA ASN A 327 28.35 4.61 -14.61
C ASN A 327 27.24 3.99 -13.73
N ALA A 328 26.23 3.36 -14.35
CA ALA A 328 25.06 2.84 -13.67
C ALA A 328 25.23 1.35 -13.34
N THR A 329 24.47 0.87 -12.37
CA THR A 329 24.34 -0.56 -12.06
C THR A 329 22.89 -0.97 -12.27
N ILE A 330 22.66 -1.90 -13.19
CA ILE A 330 21.33 -2.38 -13.55
C ILE A 330 21.26 -3.88 -13.34
N SER A 331 20.27 -4.33 -12.58
CA SER A 331 19.99 -5.75 -12.33
C SER A 331 18.56 -6.06 -12.74
N GLY A 332 18.35 -7.06 -13.58
CA GLY A 332 16.99 -7.41 -13.96
C GLY A 332 16.80 -8.60 -14.87
N ARG A 333 15.57 -9.07 -15.06
CA ARG A 333 15.34 -10.26 -15.90
C ARG A 333 15.57 -9.94 -17.38
N LEU A 334 14.94 -8.89 -17.90
CA LEU A 334 15.07 -8.41 -19.27
C LEU A 334 15.56 -6.96 -19.24
N ILE A 335 16.72 -6.71 -19.81
CA ILE A 335 17.33 -5.38 -19.86
C ILE A 335 17.47 -4.97 -21.31
N THR A 336 16.85 -3.86 -21.68
CA THR A 336 17.02 -3.20 -22.98
C THR A 336 17.55 -1.80 -22.76
N VAL A 337 18.73 -1.51 -23.30
CA VAL A 337 19.32 -0.18 -23.26
C VAL A 337 19.72 0.25 -24.66
N ASN A 338 19.62 1.54 -24.95
CA ASN A 338 20.05 2.03 -26.26
C ASN A 338 21.58 2.10 -26.34
N THR A 339 22.22 2.89 -25.47
CA THR A 339 23.69 3.00 -25.37
C THR A 339 24.21 2.76 -23.94
N CYS A 340 25.32 2.04 -23.82
CA CYS A 340 26.00 1.71 -22.56
C CYS A 340 27.39 2.36 -22.44
N ILE A 341 27.62 3.12 -21.37
CA ILE A 341 28.90 3.76 -21.05
C ILE A 341 29.31 3.40 -19.61
N THR A 342 30.44 2.71 -19.47
CA THR A 342 31.08 2.36 -18.18
C THR A 342 30.10 1.82 -17.14
N SER A 343 29.10 1.05 -17.56
CA SER A 343 28.01 0.59 -16.69
C SER A 343 28.08 -0.92 -16.48
N THR A 344 27.46 -1.39 -15.39
CA THR A 344 27.34 -2.81 -15.07
C THR A 344 25.89 -3.25 -15.24
N MET A 345 25.67 -4.30 -16.03
CA MET A 345 24.35 -4.91 -16.26
C MET A 345 24.39 -6.39 -15.91
N THR A 346 23.44 -6.84 -15.12
CA THR A 346 23.29 -8.23 -14.73
C THR A 346 21.86 -8.68 -14.98
N GLY A 347 21.63 -9.66 -15.85
CA GLY A 347 20.26 -10.09 -16.13
C GLY A 347 20.08 -11.44 -16.79
N THR A 348 18.84 -11.84 -17.08
CA THR A 348 18.64 -13.08 -17.86
C THR A 348 18.92 -12.83 -19.33
N GLU A 349 18.37 -11.73 -19.87
CA GLU A 349 18.61 -11.27 -21.24
C GLU A 349 18.98 -9.80 -21.25
N VAL A 350 20.04 -9.45 -21.99
CA VAL A 350 20.51 -8.06 -22.14
C VAL A 350 20.61 -7.68 -23.61
N ILE A 351 20.00 -6.55 -23.97
CA ILE A 351 19.95 -6.03 -25.34
C ILE A 351 20.48 -4.59 -25.33
N ILE A 352 21.59 -4.37 -26.03
CA ILE A 352 22.19 -3.05 -26.29
C ILE A 352 21.92 -2.70 -27.76
N GLN A 353 21.07 -1.72 -28.00
CA GLN A 353 20.50 -1.46 -29.33
C GLN A 353 21.42 -0.69 -30.28
N GLU A 354 22.27 0.20 -29.76
CA GLU A 354 23.18 1.04 -30.56
C GLU A 354 24.65 0.74 -30.27
N ALA A 355 25.11 1.04 -29.05
CA ALA A 355 26.54 1.10 -28.77
C ALA A 355 26.90 0.76 -27.31
N MET A 356 28.07 0.15 -27.12
CA MET A 356 28.72 -0.08 -25.84
C MET A 356 30.15 0.48 -25.88
N HIS A 357 30.43 1.54 -25.10
CA HIS A 357 31.74 2.21 -25.10
C HIS A 357 32.72 1.69 -24.02
N ALA A 358 32.17 1.11 -22.96
CA ALA A 358 32.85 0.39 -21.88
C ALA A 358 31.75 -0.19 -20.96
N GLY A 359 32.04 -1.27 -20.22
CA GLY A 359 31.10 -1.81 -19.25
C GLY A 359 31.22 -3.30 -19.04
N THR A 360 30.44 -3.80 -18.10
CA THR A 360 30.38 -5.22 -17.74
C THR A 360 28.96 -5.70 -17.90
N VAL A 361 28.74 -6.69 -18.76
CA VAL A 361 27.43 -7.31 -18.98
C VAL A 361 27.54 -8.78 -18.65
N THR A 362 26.74 -9.21 -17.70
CA THR A 362 26.59 -10.62 -17.33
C THR A 362 25.15 -11.02 -17.56
N ALA A 363 24.91 -11.97 -18.45
CA ALA A 363 23.57 -12.48 -18.72
C ALA A 363 23.43 -13.98 -18.40
N GLY A 364 22.20 -14.44 -18.21
CA GLY A 364 21.90 -15.86 -18.01
C GLY A 364 21.83 -16.63 -19.32
N SER A 365 21.12 -16.10 -20.32
CA SER A 365 20.87 -16.82 -21.58
C SER A 365 21.26 -16.05 -22.82
N PHE A 366 21.11 -14.72 -22.83
CA PHE A 366 21.24 -13.97 -24.07
C PHE A 366 21.85 -12.57 -23.89
N ILE A 367 22.82 -12.24 -24.73
CA ILE A 367 23.32 -10.88 -24.93
C ILE A 367 23.25 -10.52 -26.41
N TYR A 368 22.61 -9.41 -26.71
CA TYR A 368 22.72 -8.74 -28.01
C TYR A 368 23.38 -7.39 -27.83
N CYS A 369 24.38 -7.08 -28.65
CA CYS A 369 24.98 -5.75 -28.72
C CYS A 369 25.18 -5.35 -30.17
N HIS A 370 24.61 -4.21 -30.58
CA HIS A 370 24.73 -3.73 -31.94
C HIS A 370 26.13 -3.18 -32.30
N GLY A 371 26.90 -2.74 -31.30
CA GLY A 371 28.20 -2.12 -31.51
C GLY A 371 29.00 -2.08 -30.23
N VAL A 372 30.23 -2.58 -30.23
CA VAL A 372 31.17 -2.40 -29.12
C VAL A 372 32.29 -1.48 -29.59
N PHE A 373 32.46 -0.36 -28.91
CA PHE A 373 33.42 0.70 -29.21
C PHE A 373 34.34 0.92 -28.02
N GLY A 374 35.58 1.38 -28.23
CA GLY A 374 36.51 1.72 -27.14
C GLY A 374 37.55 0.64 -26.80
N SER A 375 38.48 1.00 -25.91
CA SER A 375 39.83 0.40 -25.75
C SER A 375 39.90 -0.93 -24.98
N GLY A 376 38.99 -1.88 -25.22
CA GLY A 376 39.10 -3.25 -24.70
C GLY A 376 38.69 -3.44 -23.23
N LYS A 377 37.97 -2.46 -22.64
CA LYS A 377 37.43 -2.54 -21.27
C LYS A 377 35.98 -3.07 -21.21
N SER A 378 35.39 -3.44 -22.34
CA SER A 378 34.07 -4.05 -22.39
C SER A 378 34.18 -5.55 -22.08
N THR A 379 33.36 -6.02 -21.14
CA THR A 379 33.23 -7.44 -20.81
C THR A 379 31.78 -7.86 -21.01
N LEU A 380 31.59 -8.86 -21.86
CA LEU A 380 30.31 -9.55 -22.06
C LEU A 380 30.52 -10.98 -21.57
N SER A 381 29.57 -11.56 -20.85
CA SER A 381 29.67 -12.93 -20.36
C SER A 381 28.29 -13.54 -20.16
N ILE A 382 28.15 -14.82 -20.50
CA ILE A 382 27.01 -15.62 -20.06
C ILE A 382 27.43 -16.39 -18.81
N ASP A 383 26.82 -16.04 -17.68
CA ASP A 383 26.99 -16.72 -16.40
C ASP A 383 25.67 -16.67 -15.61
N PRO A 384 24.79 -17.68 -15.77
CA PRO A 384 23.59 -17.79 -14.96
C PRO A 384 23.88 -17.85 -13.46
N MET A 385 25.04 -18.39 -13.04
CA MET A 385 25.40 -18.51 -11.63
C MET A 385 25.82 -17.18 -11.02
N ALA A 386 26.03 -16.14 -11.83
CA ALA A 386 26.14 -14.77 -11.35
C ALA A 386 24.78 -14.17 -10.95
N LEU A 387 23.66 -14.74 -11.41
CA LEU A 387 22.31 -14.22 -11.16
C LEU A 387 21.77 -14.67 -9.79
N PRO A 388 21.23 -13.76 -8.96
CA PRO A 388 20.67 -14.11 -7.65
C PRO A 388 19.57 -15.17 -7.70
N ALA A 389 18.63 -15.07 -8.65
CA ALA A 389 17.52 -16.01 -8.82
C ALA A 389 18.01 -17.45 -9.07
N TRP A 390 19.07 -17.60 -9.86
CA TRP A 390 19.67 -18.89 -10.19
C TRP A 390 20.38 -19.53 -9.01
N ARG A 391 21.12 -18.74 -8.24
CA ARG A 391 21.76 -19.23 -6.99
C ARG A 391 20.72 -19.71 -5.99
N GLN A 392 19.59 -19.01 -5.89
CA GLN A 392 18.50 -19.39 -5.01
C GLN A 392 17.89 -20.73 -5.46
N GLN A 393 17.61 -20.90 -6.75
CA GLN A 393 17.09 -22.14 -7.32
C GLN A 393 18.06 -23.32 -7.15
N GLU A 394 19.37 -23.12 -7.37
CA GLU A 394 20.39 -24.15 -7.14
C GLU A 394 20.37 -24.61 -5.67
N LYS A 395 20.35 -23.64 -4.74
CA LYS A 395 20.34 -23.92 -3.30
C LYS A 395 19.09 -24.67 -2.86
N GLU A 396 17.93 -24.38 -3.44
CA GLU A 396 16.67 -25.08 -3.18
C GLU A 396 16.76 -26.55 -3.61
N ILE A 397 17.19 -26.81 -4.85
CA ILE A 397 17.38 -28.17 -5.38
C ILE A 397 18.39 -28.95 -4.54
N GLU A 398 19.54 -28.35 -4.19
CA GLU A 398 20.56 -28.99 -3.35
C GLU A 398 20.02 -29.34 -1.95
N THR A 399 19.20 -28.46 -1.38
CA THR A 399 18.57 -28.68 -0.07
C THR A 399 17.59 -29.85 -0.12
N GLU A 400 16.78 -29.95 -1.18
CA GLU A 400 15.86 -31.08 -1.38
C GLU A 400 16.60 -32.40 -1.61
N MET A 401 17.65 -32.38 -2.44
CA MET A 401 18.49 -33.56 -2.67
C MET A 401 19.11 -34.06 -1.36
N LYS A 402 19.58 -33.16 -0.49
CA LYS A 402 20.14 -33.53 0.81
C LYS A 402 19.10 -34.19 1.72
N LYS A 403 17.85 -33.69 1.72
CA LYS A 403 16.74 -34.29 2.48
C LYS A 403 16.40 -35.70 1.97
N LEU A 404 16.35 -35.88 0.65
CA LEU A 404 16.08 -37.17 0.02
C LEU A 404 17.21 -38.17 0.28
N SER A 405 18.47 -37.74 0.16
CA SER A 405 19.64 -38.57 0.50
C SER A 405 19.56 -39.08 1.94
N ALA A 406 19.27 -38.21 2.91
CA ALA A 406 19.13 -38.61 4.30
C ALA A 406 17.99 -39.61 4.54
N ARG A 407 16.87 -39.49 3.79
CA ARG A 407 15.79 -40.48 3.82
C ARG A 407 16.26 -41.83 3.25
N ILE A 408 16.96 -41.84 2.11
CA ILE A 408 17.52 -43.07 1.52
C ILE A 408 18.49 -43.74 2.49
N ASP A 409 19.36 -42.97 3.13
CA ASP A 409 20.34 -43.45 4.13
C ASP A 409 19.65 -44.02 5.38
N TYR A 410 18.46 -43.52 5.74
CA TYR A 410 17.64 -44.05 6.83
C TYR A 410 16.91 -45.36 6.47
N PHE A 411 16.38 -45.46 5.25
CA PHE A 411 15.61 -46.63 4.80
C PHE A 411 16.49 -47.82 4.40
N THR A 412 17.66 -47.57 3.82
CA THR A 412 18.55 -48.63 3.31
C THR A 412 18.97 -49.63 4.39
N PRO A 413 19.40 -49.23 5.60
CA PRO A 413 19.73 -50.16 6.67
C PRO A 413 18.52 -50.96 7.17
N GLN A 414 17.32 -50.37 7.18
CA GLN A 414 16.10 -51.07 7.60
C GLN A 414 15.73 -52.17 6.62
N LEU A 415 15.80 -51.88 5.32
CA LEU A 415 15.57 -52.87 4.27
C LEU A 415 16.60 -54.00 4.37
N THR A 416 17.88 -53.69 4.53
CA THR A 416 18.96 -54.69 4.71
C THR A 416 18.71 -55.58 5.93
N LYS A 417 18.30 -54.99 7.07
CA LYS A 417 17.97 -55.73 8.29
C LYS A 417 16.78 -56.67 8.08
N LYS A 418 15.71 -56.22 7.43
CA LYS A 418 14.53 -57.05 7.15
C LYS A 418 14.83 -58.16 6.13
N LEU A 419 15.61 -57.86 5.09
CA LEU A 419 16.09 -58.88 4.14
C LEU A 419 16.92 -59.97 4.85
N TYR A 420 17.79 -59.58 5.79
CA TYR A 420 18.53 -60.54 6.60
C TYR A 420 17.59 -61.43 7.43
N LEU A 421 16.63 -60.84 8.15
CA LEU A 421 15.63 -61.60 8.93
C LEU A 421 14.83 -62.56 8.03
N ARG A 422 14.45 -62.12 6.83
CA ARG A 422 13.73 -62.95 5.85
C ARG A 422 14.57 -64.16 5.45
N SER A 423 15.86 -63.97 5.13
CA SER A 423 16.76 -65.06 4.76
C SER A 423 16.92 -66.12 5.87
N GLN A 424 16.83 -65.72 7.14
CA GLN A 424 16.86 -66.68 8.25
C GLN A 424 15.58 -67.51 8.30
N LEU A 425 14.42 -66.90 8.05
CA LEU A 425 13.13 -67.60 7.98
C LEU A 425 13.02 -68.48 6.72
N GLU A 426 13.65 -68.11 5.59
CA GLU A 426 13.69 -68.93 4.37
C GLU A 426 14.40 -70.27 4.59
N LYS A 427 15.41 -70.33 5.48
CA LYS A 427 16.04 -71.59 5.87
C LYS A 427 15.05 -72.53 6.56
N GLU A 428 14.15 -71.99 7.38
CA GLU A 428 13.13 -72.76 8.06
C GLU A 428 12.04 -73.25 7.09
N ILE A 429 11.67 -72.42 6.11
CA ILE A 429 10.76 -72.82 5.02
C ILE A 429 11.40 -73.94 4.20
N THR A 430 12.70 -73.87 3.94
CA THR A 430 13.44 -74.91 3.24
C THR A 430 13.40 -76.24 4.01
N HIS A 431 13.56 -76.20 5.34
CA HIS A 431 13.40 -77.37 6.19
C HIS A 431 11.96 -77.93 6.17
N LEU A 432 10.95 -77.06 6.16
CA LEU A 432 9.55 -77.47 6.01
C LEU A 432 9.33 -78.19 4.67
N ILE A 433 9.87 -77.65 3.57
CA ILE A 433 9.81 -78.28 2.24
C ILE A 433 10.47 -79.67 2.27
N GLN A 434 11.64 -79.82 2.89
CA GLN A 434 12.31 -81.12 3.03
C GLN A 434 11.47 -82.12 3.85
N THR A 435 10.81 -81.64 4.91
CA THR A 435 9.91 -82.48 5.73
C THR A 435 8.71 -82.95 4.91
N ILE A 436 8.18 -82.09 4.03
CA ILE A 436 7.09 -82.43 3.11
C ILE A 436 7.54 -83.49 2.09
N GLU A 437 8.73 -83.34 1.50
CA GLU A 437 9.30 -84.33 0.58
C GLU A 437 9.46 -85.70 1.24
N GLN A 438 9.91 -85.74 2.50
CA GLN A 438 10.03 -86.97 3.29
C GLN A 438 8.67 -87.60 3.60
N GLN A 439 7.68 -86.81 4.03
CA GLN A 439 6.33 -87.31 4.33
C GLN A 439 5.59 -87.83 3.10
N LYS A 440 5.82 -87.23 1.93
CA LYS A 440 5.19 -87.62 0.66
C LYS A 440 6.00 -88.64 -0.15
N ASN A 441 7.18 -89.02 0.33
CA ASN A 441 8.12 -89.92 -0.36
C ASN A 441 8.35 -89.55 -1.83
N THR A 442 8.37 -88.24 -2.13
CA THR A 442 8.46 -87.71 -3.50
C THR A 442 9.32 -86.45 -3.49
N LYS A 443 10.27 -86.34 -4.43
CA LYS A 443 11.05 -85.10 -4.61
C LYS A 443 10.20 -84.05 -5.32
N LEU A 444 10.12 -82.86 -4.75
CA LEU A 444 9.44 -81.74 -5.38
C LEU A 444 10.33 -81.12 -6.45
N THR A 445 9.73 -80.71 -7.56
CA THR A 445 10.44 -79.94 -8.60
C THR A 445 10.72 -78.52 -8.12
N ASP A 446 11.69 -77.85 -8.72
CA ASP A 446 12.02 -76.45 -8.36
C ASP A 446 10.83 -75.51 -8.58
N GLN A 447 10.01 -75.76 -9.61
CA GLN A 447 8.76 -75.03 -9.83
C GLN A 447 7.75 -75.23 -8.68
N GLN A 448 7.62 -76.46 -8.17
CA GLN A 448 6.74 -76.73 -7.03
C GLN A 448 7.26 -76.08 -5.74
N LYS A 449 8.58 -76.10 -5.51
CA LYS A 449 9.21 -75.43 -4.36
C LYS A 449 9.00 -73.91 -4.42
N ALA A 450 9.17 -73.30 -5.59
CA ALA A 450 8.90 -71.89 -5.81
C ALA A 450 7.42 -71.53 -5.59
N ALA A 451 6.50 -72.36 -6.08
CA ALA A 451 5.07 -72.18 -5.86
C ALA A 451 4.69 -72.22 -4.37
N ILE A 452 5.25 -73.17 -3.61
CA ILE A 452 5.05 -73.26 -2.16
C ILE A 452 5.58 -71.99 -1.45
N MET A 453 6.77 -71.52 -1.80
CA MET A 453 7.32 -70.27 -1.25
C MET A 453 6.44 -69.06 -1.59
N GLN A 454 5.91 -68.97 -2.81
CA GLN A 454 4.99 -67.89 -3.19
C GLN A 454 3.68 -67.96 -2.40
N MET A 455 3.08 -69.14 -2.23
CA MET A 455 1.85 -69.29 -1.42
C MET A 455 2.08 -68.85 0.02
N ILE A 456 3.22 -69.22 0.61
CA ILE A 456 3.61 -68.77 1.96
C ILE A 456 3.81 -67.24 2.00
N ALA A 457 4.52 -66.68 1.03
CA ALA A 457 4.78 -65.24 0.94
C ALA A 457 3.49 -64.42 0.78
N HIS A 458 2.42 -64.98 0.21
CA HIS A 458 1.10 -64.36 0.06
C HIS A 458 0.12 -64.73 1.17
N GLY A 459 0.56 -65.42 2.22
CA GLY A 459 -0.30 -65.77 3.37
C GLY A 459 -1.33 -66.87 3.08
N ARG A 460 -1.23 -67.59 1.95
CA ARG A 460 -2.16 -68.64 1.51
C ARG A 460 -1.87 -69.99 2.18
N LEU A 461 -1.79 -69.98 3.51
CA LEU A 461 -1.38 -71.15 4.31
C LEU A 461 -2.45 -72.24 4.40
N ASP A 462 -3.72 -71.87 4.41
CA ASP A 462 -4.82 -72.85 4.48
C ASP A 462 -4.95 -73.63 3.17
N GLU A 463 -4.81 -72.95 2.03
CA GLU A 463 -4.77 -73.60 0.72
C GLU A 463 -3.53 -74.51 0.56
N LEU A 464 -2.39 -74.12 1.13
CA LEU A 464 -1.20 -74.98 1.15
C LEU A 464 -1.46 -76.27 1.95
N ARG A 465 -2.15 -76.17 3.10
CA ARG A 465 -2.52 -77.31 3.94
C ARG A 465 -3.49 -78.25 3.23
N GLU A 466 -4.52 -77.69 2.58
CA GLU A 466 -5.51 -78.47 1.82
C GLU A 466 -4.87 -79.21 0.65
N ARG A 467 -4.04 -78.51 -0.15
CA ARG A 467 -3.40 -79.10 -1.33
C ARG A 467 -2.38 -80.18 -1.00
N LEU A 468 -1.63 -80.00 0.10
CA LEU A 468 -0.58 -80.92 0.47
C LEU A 468 -1.05 -82.00 1.46
N GLN A 469 -2.23 -81.88 2.08
CA GLN A 469 -2.72 -82.82 3.10
C GLN A 469 -1.67 -83.13 4.18
N ILE A 470 -1.00 -82.09 4.70
CA ILE A 470 0.05 -82.20 5.71
C ILE A 470 -0.36 -81.53 7.03
N SER A 471 0.01 -82.14 8.16
CA SER A 471 -0.19 -81.53 9.47
C SER A 471 0.95 -80.56 9.78
N ILE A 472 0.66 -79.26 9.74
CA ILE A 472 1.64 -78.21 10.08
C ILE A 472 1.44 -77.79 11.54
N THR A 473 2.49 -77.86 12.35
CA THR A 473 2.44 -77.49 13.78
C THR A 473 2.07 -76.01 13.98
N ALA A 474 1.45 -75.68 15.10
CA ALA A 474 1.06 -74.29 15.44
C ALA A 474 2.27 -73.33 15.46
N ILE A 475 3.44 -73.81 15.91
CA ILE A 475 4.69 -73.04 15.92
C ILE A 475 5.10 -72.69 14.49
N THR A 476 5.09 -73.66 13.58
CA THR A 476 5.42 -73.44 12.18
C THR A 476 4.46 -72.45 11.53
N VAL A 477 3.14 -72.54 11.78
CA VAL A 477 2.16 -71.57 11.27
C VAL A 477 2.48 -70.15 11.74
N LYS A 478 2.80 -69.96 13.03
CA LYS A 478 3.17 -68.64 13.56
C LYS A 478 4.37 -68.05 12.83
N ARG A 479 5.40 -68.86 12.57
CA ARG A 479 6.62 -68.43 11.86
C ARG A 479 6.37 -68.13 10.38
N LEU A 480 5.51 -68.91 9.71
CA LEU A 480 5.11 -68.65 8.33
C LEU A 480 4.29 -67.35 8.20
N LYS A 481 3.44 -67.04 9.19
CA LYS A 481 2.77 -65.73 9.27
C LYS A 481 3.78 -64.59 9.44
N THR A 482 4.75 -64.73 10.35
CA THR A 482 5.85 -63.76 10.49
C THR A 482 6.63 -63.57 9.20
N TYR A 483 6.85 -64.64 8.42
CA TYR A 483 7.48 -64.53 7.10
C TYR A 483 6.61 -63.75 6.10
N HIS A 484 5.30 -64.01 6.05
CA HIS A 484 4.37 -63.26 5.21
C HIS A 484 4.36 -61.76 5.56
N ASP A 485 4.23 -61.43 6.85
CA ASP A 485 4.23 -60.03 7.31
C ASP A 485 5.54 -59.33 6.93
N LEU A 486 6.67 -60.01 7.13
CA LEU A 486 7.99 -59.51 6.77
C LEU A 486 8.16 -59.35 5.25
N ALA A 487 7.61 -60.25 4.44
CA ALA A 487 7.64 -60.15 2.99
C ALA A 487 6.86 -58.93 2.49
N ARG A 488 5.64 -58.70 3.02
CA ARG A 488 4.84 -57.52 2.71
C ARG A 488 5.57 -56.23 3.09
N GLU A 489 6.14 -56.16 4.30
CA GLU A 489 6.90 -54.99 4.75
C GLU A 489 8.16 -54.73 3.90
N ILE A 490 8.83 -55.79 3.43
CA ILE A 490 9.96 -55.65 2.50
C ILE A 490 9.51 -55.09 1.17
N ASP A 491 8.37 -55.52 0.64
CA ASP A 491 7.84 -55.02 -0.64
C ASP A 491 7.40 -53.56 -0.53
N GLU A 492 6.76 -53.17 0.58
CA GLU A 492 6.44 -51.76 0.87
C GLU A 492 7.71 -50.89 0.96
N LEU A 493 8.74 -51.37 1.67
CA LEU A 493 10.02 -50.66 1.77
C LEU A 493 10.76 -50.59 0.44
N LYS A 494 10.73 -51.64 -0.38
CA LYS A 494 11.30 -51.64 -1.74
C LYS A 494 10.60 -50.60 -2.62
N ASN A 495 9.26 -50.59 -2.63
CA ASN A 495 8.49 -49.63 -3.40
C ASN A 495 8.83 -48.19 -2.98
N THR A 496 8.92 -47.95 -1.66
CA THR A 496 9.31 -46.64 -1.12
C THR A 496 10.74 -46.26 -1.52
N ALA A 497 11.69 -47.19 -1.43
CA ALA A 497 13.08 -46.95 -1.82
C ALA A 497 13.23 -46.68 -3.31
N THR A 498 12.50 -47.41 -4.16
CA THR A 498 12.46 -47.19 -5.62
C THR A 498 11.87 -45.82 -5.96
N ALA A 499 10.78 -45.41 -5.29
CA ALA A 499 10.21 -44.08 -5.47
C ALA A 499 11.20 -42.97 -5.08
N LEU A 500 11.82 -43.06 -3.90
CA LEU A 500 12.82 -42.10 -3.43
C LEU A 500 14.04 -42.01 -4.36
N ALA A 501 14.52 -43.16 -4.87
CA ALA A 501 15.62 -43.21 -5.83
C ALA A 501 15.23 -42.56 -7.18
N GLY A 502 13.98 -42.76 -7.61
CA GLY A 502 13.40 -42.08 -8.78
C GLY A 502 13.40 -40.56 -8.60
N ASP A 503 12.83 -40.06 -7.50
CA ASP A 503 12.78 -38.63 -7.18
C ASP A 503 14.18 -38.00 -7.11
N PHE A 504 15.12 -38.69 -6.46
CA PHE A 504 16.51 -38.23 -6.38
C PHE A 504 17.17 -38.14 -7.76
N THR A 505 16.90 -39.11 -8.63
CA THR A 505 17.42 -39.12 -10.01
C THR A 505 16.84 -37.96 -10.81
N THR A 506 15.53 -37.68 -10.68
CA THR A 506 14.87 -36.54 -11.31
C THR A 506 15.47 -35.21 -10.86
N LEU A 507 15.64 -34.99 -9.55
CA LEU A 507 16.25 -33.75 -9.05
C LEU A 507 17.70 -33.60 -9.49
N LYS A 508 18.47 -34.70 -9.52
CA LYS A 508 19.83 -34.69 -10.05
C LYS A 508 19.84 -34.30 -11.53
N GLN A 509 18.90 -34.81 -12.32
CA GLN A 509 18.76 -34.43 -13.72
C GLN A 509 18.38 -32.95 -13.86
N ASN A 510 17.48 -32.44 -13.02
CA ASN A 510 17.11 -31.02 -13.00
C ASN A 510 18.31 -30.13 -12.66
N LEU A 511 19.14 -30.52 -11.68
CA LEU A 511 20.38 -29.81 -11.35
C LEU A 511 21.38 -29.84 -12.51
N ILE A 512 21.50 -30.97 -13.20
CA ILE A 512 22.35 -31.10 -14.39
C ILE A 512 21.81 -30.21 -15.51
N GLU A 513 20.51 -30.22 -15.82
CA GLU A 513 19.91 -29.35 -16.83
C GLU A 513 20.07 -27.86 -16.47
N LEU A 514 19.85 -27.51 -15.20
CA LEU A 514 20.13 -26.17 -14.69
C LEU A 514 21.59 -25.81 -14.96
N LYS A 515 22.54 -26.69 -14.62
CA LYS A 515 23.95 -26.46 -14.92
C LYS A 515 24.25 -26.50 -16.42
N LEU A 516 23.56 -27.24 -17.26
CA LEU A 516 23.85 -27.28 -18.70
C LEU A 516 23.26 -26.09 -19.45
N SER A 517 22.26 -25.42 -18.90
CA SER A 517 21.62 -24.24 -19.48
C SER A 517 22.62 -23.12 -19.82
N TYR A 518 23.69 -22.92 -19.04
CA TYR A 518 24.68 -21.88 -19.33
C TYR A 518 25.41 -22.16 -20.66
N GLN A 519 25.54 -23.42 -21.07
CA GLN A 519 26.16 -23.81 -22.34
C GLN A 519 25.30 -23.45 -23.55
N ARG A 520 24.02 -23.13 -23.33
CA ARG A 520 23.08 -22.67 -24.37
C ARG A 520 23.05 -21.14 -24.49
N GLY A 521 23.86 -20.45 -23.68
CA GLY A 521 24.03 -19.02 -23.73
C GLY A 521 24.52 -18.51 -25.07
N LEU A 522 23.91 -17.44 -25.57
CA LEU A 522 24.23 -16.83 -26.87
C LEU A 522 24.59 -15.36 -26.73
N ILE A 523 25.70 -14.98 -27.35
CA ILE A 523 26.17 -13.60 -27.45
C ILE A 523 26.27 -13.24 -28.93
N ILE A 524 25.59 -12.17 -29.32
CA ILE A 524 25.68 -11.59 -30.66
C ILE A 524 26.23 -10.18 -30.52
N VAL A 525 27.37 -9.93 -31.13
CA VAL A 525 27.95 -8.59 -31.24
C VAL A 525 28.07 -8.22 -32.71
N ASN A 526 27.38 -7.17 -33.12
CA ASN A 526 27.63 -6.55 -34.41
C ASN A 526 28.77 -5.53 -34.21
N ASP A 527 29.78 -5.56 -35.07
CA ASP A 527 30.80 -4.52 -35.13
C ASP A 527 30.46 -3.61 -36.31
N ALA A 528 29.82 -2.48 -35.99
CA ALA A 528 29.44 -1.47 -36.97
C ALA A 528 30.65 -0.85 -37.69
N GLY A 529 31.86 -0.88 -37.10
CA GLY A 529 33.07 -0.30 -37.67
C GLY A 529 33.75 -1.22 -38.70
N SER A 530 33.87 -2.51 -38.40
CA SER A 530 34.46 -3.50 -39.32
C SER A 530 33.44 -4.10 -40.32
N GLY A 531 32.15 -4.05 -39.97
CA GLY A 531 31.11 -4.82 -40.66
C GLY A 531 31.21 -6.31 -40.36
N GLU A 532 31.77 -6.71 -39.23
CA GLU A 532 31.82 -8.11 -38.80
C GLU A 532 30.76 -8.35 -37.72
N SER A 533 30.17 -9.53 -37.69
CA SER A 533 29.28 -9.96 -36.61
C SER A 533 29.90 -11.16 -35.92
N GLN A 534 30.06 -11.07 -34.61
CA GLN A 534 30.64 -12.12 -33.79
C GLN A 534 29.50 -12.84 -33.08
N ILE A 535 29.43 -14.15 -33.30
CA ILE A 535 28.47 -15.02 -32.62
C ILE A 535 29.27 -15.93 -31.69
N GLY A 536 29.09 -15.72 -30.40
CA GLY A 536 29.67 -16.55 -29.35
C GLY A 536 28.60 -17.42 -28.71
N PHE A 537 28.86 -18.73 -28.62
CA PHE A 537 28.16 -19.60 -27.69
C PHE A 537 29.04 -19.81 -26.46
N ALA A 538 28.41 -19.92 -25.30
CA ALA A 538 29.09 -20.00 -24.03
C ALA A 538 30.08 -21.18 -23.96
N SER A 539 31.38 -20.87 -24.00
CA SER A 539 32.40 -21.71 -23.37
C SER A 539 33.55 -20.86 -22.84
N PHE A 540 33.74 -20.94 -21.53
CA PHE A 540 34.79 -20.37 -20.66
C PHE A 540 34.52 -19.00 -20.01
N SER A 541 34.07 -19.06 -18.76
CA SER A 541 34.43 -18.09 -17.73
C SER A 541 35.92 -18.25 -17.38
N ARG A 542 36.73 -17.22 -17.60
CA ARG A 542 37.97 -17.00 -16.84
C ARG A 542 37.98 -15.54 -16.33
N PRO A 543 38.67 -15.26 -15.20
CA PRO A 543 38.76 -13.91 -14.65
C PRO A 543 39.38 -12.93 -15.66
N PRO A 544 39.21 -11.61 -15.46
CA PRO A 544 39.14 -10.65 -16.54
C PRO A 544 40.51 -10.36 -17.16
N ALA A 545 40.61 -10.62 -18.45
CA ALA A 545 41.45 -9.85 -19.35
C ALA A 545 40.73 -9.80 -20.72
N ALA A 546 40.39 -8.58 -21.15
CA ALA A 546 40.01 -8.15 -22.49
C ALA A 546 39.39 -9.21 -23.41
N VAL A 547 38.06 -9.20 -23.58
CA VAL A 547 37.29 -9.99 -24.58
C VAL A 547 37.96 -11.36 -24.89
N SER A 548 38.20 -12.18 -23.85
CA SER A 548 38.80 -13.51 -24.02
C SER A 548 37.73 -14.59 -24.13
N GLN A 549 36.61 -14.27 -24.79
CA GLN A 549 35.68 -15.29 -25.19
C GLN A 549 36.29 -16.09 -26.34
N THR A 550 36.06 -17.40 -26.33
CA THR A 550 36.36 -18.23 -27.49
C THR A 550 35.32 -17.87 -28.56
N THR A 551 35.59 -16.85 -29.38
CA THR A 551 34.70 -16.47 -30.49
C THR A 551 34.60 -17.65 -31.44
N LEU A 552 33.51 -18.41 -31.38
CA LEU A 552 33.39 -19.66 -32.12
C LEU A 552 33.35 -19.40 -33.63
N PHE A 553 32.61 -18.37 -34.03
CA PHE A 553 32.48 -17.97 -35.43
C PHE A 553 32.48 -16.45 -35.55
N THR A 554 33.26 -15.94 -36.50
CA THR A 554 33.15 -14.57 -36.98
C THR A 554 32.49 -14.59 -38.35
N PHE A 555 31.36 -13.90 -38.49
CA PHE A 555 30.77 -13.63 -39.79
C PHE A 555 31.29 -12.31 -40.34
N HIS A 556 32.01 -12.36 -41.46
CA HIS A 556 32.48 -11.18 -42.16
C HIS A 556 31.43 -10.73 -43.18
N ARG A 557 30.64 -9.70 -42.87
CA ARG A 557 29.54 -9.22 -43.72
C ARG A 557 29.99 -8.82 -45.13
N LYS A 558 31.12 -8.09 -45.23
CA LYS A 558 31.68 -7.66 -46.53
C LYS A 558 32.13 -8.83 -47.42
N LYS A 559 32.49 -9.96 -46.81
CA LYS A 559 33.04 -11.13 -47.51
C LYS A 559 32.05 -12.29 -47.58
N GLN A 560 30.86 -12.16 -46.97
CA GLN A 560 29.88 -13.24 -46.77
C GLN A 560 30.53 -14.55 -46.31
N LYS A 561 31.49 -14.45 -45.38
CA LYS A 561 32.31 -15.57 -44.96
C LYS A 561 32.21 -15.80 -43.47
N ILE A 562 31.91 -17.03 -43.08
CA ILE A 562 32.02 -17.50 -41.70
C ILE A 562 33.43 -18.04 -41.49
N THR A 563 34.12 -17.55 -40.46
CA THR A 563 35.43 -18.04 -40.05
C THR A 563 35.29 -18.66 -38.67
N ALA A 564 35.46 -19.98 -38.55
CA ALA A 564 35.52 -20.65 -37.27
C ALA A 564 36.88 -20.40 -36.60
N GLN A 565 36.91 -20.06 -35.31
CA GLN A 565 38.18 -20.10 -34.55
C GLN A 565 38.41 -21.50 -33.98
N ALA A 566 39.68 -21.90 -33.92
CA ALA A 566 40.20 -23.27 -33.88
C ALA A 566 39.90 -24.13 -32.62
N ALA A 567 38.74 -23.99 -31.99
CA ALA A 567 38.32 -24.86 -30.89
C ALA A 567 37.49 -26.06 -31.41
N PRO A 568 37.60 -27.25 -30.80
CA PRO A 568 36.72 -28.38 -31.12
C PRO A 568 35.28 -28.03 -30.73
N PHE A 569 34.50 -27.59 -31.72
CA PHE A 569 33.08 -27.28 -31.56
C PHE A 569 32.24 -28.54 -31.75
N THR A 570 31.39 -28.86 -30.78
CA THR A 570 30.39 -29.92 -30.91
C THR A 570 29.11 -29.30 -31.47
N TRP A 571 28.77 -29.65 -32.71
CA TRP A 571 27.49 -29.26 -33.31
C TRP A 571 26.34 -29.84 -32.47
N ARG A 572 25.46 -28.96 -31.98
CA ARG A 572 24.19 -29.36 -31.36
C ARG A 572 23.04 -29.06 -32.33
N PRO A 573 21.96 -29.86 -32.31
CA PRO A 573 20.75 -29.57 -33.07
C PRO A 573 20.22 -28.17 -32.75
N GLU A 574 19.66 -27.49 -33.76
CA GLU A 574 19.08 -26.14 -33.64
C GLU A 574 18.01 -26.04 -32.54
N GLU A 575 17.21 -27.10 -32.38
CA GLU A 575 16.20 -27.21 -31.33
C GLU A 575 16.80 -27.14 -29.92
N GLU A 576 17.99 -27.72 -29.70
CA GLU A 576 18.65 -27.69 -28.38
C GLU A 576 19.27 -26.33 -28.04
N GLN A 577 19.60 -25.50 -29.04
CA GLN A 577 20.20 -24.18 -28.83
C GLN A 577 19.16 -23.06 -28.73
N THR A 578 18.01 -23.23 -29.39
CA THR A 578 16.96 -22.20 -29.44
C THR A 578 15.92 -22.34 -28.34
N THR A 579 15.77 -23.53 -27.73
CA THR A 579 14.81 -23.80 -26.65
C THR A 579 15.02 -22.97 -25.39
N SER A 580 16.23 -22.46 -25.14
CA SER A 580 16.54 -21.60 -23.99
C SER A 580 16.38 -20.09 -24.28
N LEU A 581 16.03 -19.70 -25.51
CA LEU A 581 15.95 -18.30 -25.92
C LEU A 581 14.50 -17.80 -25.88
N SER A 582 14.30 -16.57 -25.42
CA SER A 582 12.96 -15.97 -25.47
C SER A 582 12.47 -15.75 -26.92
N PRO A 583 11.16 -15.64 -27.15
CA PRO A 583 10.61 -15.22 -28.45
C PRO A 583 11.21 -13.91 -28.97
N ARG A 584 11.63 -13.00 -28.06
CA ARG A 584 12.27 -11.74 -28.40
C ARG A 584 13.71 -11.95 -28.89
N ALA A 585 14.49 -12.78 -28.20
CA ALA A 585 15.81 -13.20 -28.65
C ALA A 585 15.73 -13.90 -30.03
N LEU A 586 14.79 -14.84 -30.20
CA LEU A 586 14.53 -15.48 -31.48
C LEU A 586 14.14 -14.49 -32.58
N LYS A 587 13.33 -13.47 -32.26
CA LYS A 587 12.98 -12.41 -33.22
C LYS A 587 14.20 -11.58 -33.62
N ILE A 588 15.14 -11.31 -32.71
CA ILE A 588 16.40 -10.61 -33.02
C ILE A 588 17.28 -11.48 -33.90
N ILE A 589 17.42 -12.77 -33.57
CA ILE A 589 18.17 -13.75 -34.37
C ILE A 589 17.58 -13.88 -35.77
N ASN A 590 16.26 -14.02 -35.88
CA ASN A 590 15.58 -14.09 -37.17
C ASN A 590 15.73 -12.80 -37.96
N ARG A 591 15.72 -11.63 -37.30
CA ARG A 591 15.99 -10.35 -37.98
C ARG A 591 17.41 -10.32 -38.49
N PHE A 592 18.37 -10.69 -37.64
CA PHE A 592 19.78 -10.81 -37.97
C PHE A 592 19.97 -11.73 -39.18
N ALA A 593 19.45 -12.96 -39.14
CA ALA A 593 19.46 -13.92 -40.24
C ALA A 593 18.73 -13.41 -41.51
N ALA A 594 17.64 -12.65 -41.38
CA ALA A 594 16.92 -12.07 -42.51
C ALA A 594 17.69 -10.92 -43.18
N THR A 595 18.37 -10.07 -42.40
CA THR A 595 19.34 -9.08 -42.94
C THR A 595 20.56 -9.74 -43.57
N GLU A 596 20.83 -11.01 -43.25
CA GLU A 596 21.97 -11.79 -43.72
C GLU A 596 21.62 -12.88 -44.74
N LYS A 597 20.41 -12.87 -45.32
CA LYS A 597 20.07 -13.68 -46.50
C LYS A 597 20.79 -13.14 -47.75
N THR A 598 22.10 -13.35 -47.80
CA THR A 598 22.95 -13.44 -49.00
C THR A 598 24.21 -14.21 -48.66
#